data_AF-A0A318J6G5-F1
#
_entry.id   AF-A0A318J6G5-F1
#
_cell.length_a   1.000
_cell.length_b   1.000
_cell.length_c   1.000
_cell.angle_alpha   90.00
_cell.angle_beta   90.00
_cell.angle_gamma   90.00
#
_symmetry.space_group_name_H-M   'P 1'
#
loop_
_entity.id
_entity.type
_entity.pdbx_description
1 polymer ?
#
loop_
_entity_poly.entity_id
_entity_poly.type
_entity_poly.pdbx_seq_one_letter_code
_entity_poly.pdbx_strand_id
1 'polypeptide(L)'
;MSHEQRNRIRPWLIRWLYAAAFAHFIIGLLLPWISSTGLVEVYHQLIESHFWPLAAPDAARNMQVWWMSLFGATVQTVGLWMGALIYLGNQHRSRFAWLWLMIGILVWAPQDMLISMQADMRINVWIDAFAVLSMIPPLLALWKLDAPVTERKV
;
A
#
# COMPACT_ATOMS: atom_id res chain seq x y z
N MET A 1 12.19 -18.76 17.47
CA MET A 1 10.72 -18.89 17.42
C MET A 1 10.39 -20.38 17.35
N SER A 2 9.57 -20.89 18.27
CA SER A 2 9.20 -22.31 18.27
C SER A 2 8.38 -22.67 17.02
N HIS A 3 8.35 -23.95 16.64
CA HIS A 3 7.50 -24.42 15.53
C HIS A 3 6.03 -24.07 15.74
N GLU A 4 5.56 -24.13 16.99
CA GLU A 4 4.19 -23.79 17.36
C GLU A 4 3.88 -22.29 17.15
N GLN A 5 4.79 -21.41 17.55
CA GLN A 5 4.66 -19.96 17.30
C GLN A 5 4.66 -19.66 15.79
N ARG A 6 5.48 -20.36 14.99
CA ARG A 6 5.50 -20.21 13.52
C ARG A 6 4.16 -20.60 12.89
N ASN A 7 3.57 -21.69 13.37
CA ASN A 7 2.29 -22.19 12.87
C ASN A 7 1.11 -21.29 13.27
N ARG A 8 1.20 -20.57 14.39
CA ARG A 8 0.18 -19.60 14.81
C ARG A 8 0.29 -18.26 14.09
N ILE A 9 1.50 -17.71 13.92
CA ILE A 9 1.68 -16.33 13.39
C ILE A 9 1.49 -16.27 11.87
N ARG A 10 2.00 -17.24 11.11
CA ARG A 10 1.99 -17.17 9.63
C ARG A 10 0.58 -16.99 9.04
N PRO A 11 -0.46 -17.74 9.44
CA PRO A 11 -1.81 -17.56 8.90
C PRO A 11 -2.36 -16.15 9.11
N TRP A 12 -2.07 -15.52 10.25
CA TRP A 12 -2.48 -14.14 10.52
C TRP A 12 -1.79 -13.14 9.59
N LEU A 13 -0.49 -13.30 9.36
CA LEU A 13 0.24 -12.45 8.40
C LEU A 13 -0.33 -12.59 6.99
N ILE A 14 -0.66 -13.81 6.56
CA ILE A 14 -1.26 -14.04 5.24
C ILE A 14 -2.65 -13.39 5.14
N ARG A 15 -3.50 -13.55 6.16
CA ARG A 15 -4.83 -12.90 6.20
C ARG A 15 -4.71 -11.38 6.16
N TRP A 16 -3.75 -10.82 6.89
CA TRP A 16 -3.46 -9.39 6.87
C TRP A 16 -3.09 -8.90 5.47
N LEU A 17 -2.18 -9.59 4.79
CA LEU A 17 -1.78 -9.21 3.43
C LEU A 17 -2.93 -9.32 2.43
N TYR A 18 -3.78 -10.35 2.53
CA TYR A 18 -4.99 -10.43 1.70
C TYR A 18 -5.98 -9.31 2.00
N ALA A 19 -6.18 -8.97 3.28
CA ALA A 19 -7.03 -7.84 3.67
C ALA A 19 -6.49 -6.52 3.10
N ALA A 20 -5.18 -6.31 3.13
CA ALA A 20 -4.53 -5.15 2.53
C ALA A 20 -4.72 -5.13 1.00
N ALA A 21 -4.45 -6.23 0.30
CA ALA A 21 -4.64 -6.32 -1.16
C ALA A 21 -6.10 -6.07 -1.55
N PHE A 22 -7.04 -6.62 -0.79
CA PHE A 22 -8.48 -6.40 -1.00
C PHE A 22 -8.86 -4.95 -0.76
N ALA A 23 -8.34 -4.32 0.30
CA ALA A 23 -8.56 -2.90 0.56
C ALA A 23 -8.07 -2.03 -0.61
N HIS A 24 -6.88 -2.29 -1.16
CA HIS A 24 -6.38 -1.59 -2.36
C HIS A 24 -7.31 -1.80 -3.56
N PHE A 25 -7.75 -3.04 -3.81
CA PHE A 25 -8.68 -3.33 -4.90
C PHE A 25 -10.00 -2.55 -4.75
N ILE A 26 -10.61 -2.56 -3.57
CA ILE A 26 -11.87 -1.87 -3.30
C ILE A 26 -11.70 -0.36 -3.34
N ILE A 27 -10.65 0.20 -2.73
CA ILE A 27 -10.38 1.64 -2.79
C ILE A 27 -10.19 2.08 -4.24
N GLY A 28 -9.37 1.36 -5.00
CA GLY A 28 -9.15 1.66 -6.42
C GLY A 28 -10.42 1.60 -7.26
N LEU A 29 -11.29 0.61 -7.00
CA LEU A 29 -12.59 0.47 -7.66
C LEU A 29 -13.54 1.63 -7.31
N LEU A 30 -13.52 2.10 -6.06
CA LEU A 30 -14.43 3.13 -5.57
C LEU A 30 -13.99 4.55 -5.89
N LEU A 31 -12.67 4.81 -5.97
CA LEU A 31 -12.10 6.15 -6.16
C LEU A 31 -12.75 6.96 -7.30
N PRO A 32 -13.00 6.42 -8.50
CA PRO A 32 -13.67 7.15 -9.58
C PRO A 32 -15.08 7.65 -9.23
N TRP A 33 -15.76 6.97 -8.31
CA TRP A 33 -17.16 7.26 -7.95
C TRP A 33 -17.26 8.15 -6.72
N ILE A 34 -16.24 8.16 -5.86
CA ILE A 34 -16.24 8.93 -4.61
C ILE A 34 -15.42 10.21 -4.70
N SER A 35 -14.56 10.36 -5.72
CA SER A 35 -13.62 11.49 -5.87
C SER A 35 -14.31 12.86 -5.90
N SER A 36 -15.54 12.96 -6.39
CA SER A 36 -16.31 14.21 -6.40
C SER A 36 -17.28 14.36 -5.21
N THR A 37 -17.21 13.45 -4.23
CA THR A 37 -18.17 13.39 -3.11
C THR A 37 -17.57 13.92 -1.82
N GLY A 38 -18.44 14.18 -0.84
CA GLY A 38 -18.03 14.64 0.51
C GLY A 38 -17.08 13.70 1.26
N LEU A 39 -16.92 12.44 0.83
CA LEU A 39 -16.04 11.46 1.48
C LEU A 39 -14.56 11.83 1.43
N VAL A 40 -14.13 12.56 0.40
CA VAL A 40 -12.74 12.99 0.21
C VAL A 40 -12.58 14.52 0.29
N GLU A 41 -13.64 15.23 0.68
CA GLU A 41 -13.67 16.70 0.72
C GLU A 41 -12.55 17.28 1.59
N VAL A 42 -12.33 16.68 2.77
CA VAL A 42 -11.27 17.12 3.69
C VAL A 42 -9.90 17.00 3.02
N TYR A 43 -9.68 15.94 2.25
CA TYR A 43 -8.41 15.74 1.54
C TYR A 43 -8.23 16.80 0.43
N HIS A 44 -9.29 17.09 -0.32
CA HIS A 44 -9.26 18.17 -1.31
C HIS A 44 -8.94 19.52 -0.70
N GLN A 45 -9.61 19.88 0.39
CA GLN A 45 -9.40 21.15 1.08
C GLN A 45 -7.99 21.27 1.66
N LEU A 46 -7.42 20.17 2.17
CA LEU A 46 -6.03 20.13 2.64
C LEU A 46 -5.06 20.45 1.49
N ILE A 47 -5.23 19.85 0.32
CA ILE A 47 -4.42 20.18 -0.85
C ILE A 47 -4.64 21.64 -1.28
N GLU A 48 -5.89 22.07 -1.40
CA GLU A 48 -6.26 23.40 -1.87
C GLU A 48 -5.68 24.49 -0.98
N SER A 49 -5.89 24.41 0.34
CA SER A 49 -5.38 25.39 1.31
C SER A 49 -3.86 25.43 1.38
N HIS A 50 -3.19 24.31 1.09
CA HIS A 50 -1.73 24.23 1.07
C HIS A 50 -1.13 24.94 -0.14
N PHE A 51 -1.67 24.70 -1.33
CA PHE A 51 -1.14 25.29 -2.57
C PHE A 51 -1.74 26.67 -2.91
N TRP A 52 -2.92 26.99 -2.37
CA TRP A 52 -3.62 28.26 -2.57
C TRP A 52 -4.12 28.84 -1.23
N PRO A 53 -3.28 29.62 -0.51
CA PRO A 53 -3.60 30.14 0.82
C PRO A 53 -4.80 31.10 0.92
N LEU A 54 -5.24 31.68 -0.20
CA LEU A 54 -6.37 32.61 -0.25
C LEU A 54 -7.64 31.93 -0.77
N ALA A 55 -7.59 31.42 -2.01
CA ALA A 55 -8.65 30.67 -2.66
C ALA A 55 -8.08 29.84 -3.81
N ALA A 56 -8.41 28.55 -3.84
CA ALA A 56 -8.09 27.69 -4.97
C ALA A 56 -9.03 28.00 -6.15
N PRO A 57 -8.52 28.06 -7.39
CA PRO A 57 -9.37 28.13 -8.58
C PRO A 57 -10.23 26.88 -8.73
N ASP A 58 -11.43 27.00 -9.28
CA ASP A 58 -12.32 25.84 -9.53
C ASP A 58 -11.65 24.73 -10.37
N ALA A 59 -10.76 25.13 -11.28
CA ALA A 59 -9.97 24.19 -12.09
C ALA A 59 -9.05 23.30 -11.24
N ALA A 60 -8.57 23.76 -10.09
CA ALA A 60 -7.78 22.96 -9.16
C ALA A 60 -8.62 21.81 -8.58
N ARG A 61 -9.86 22.08 -8.18
CA ARG A 61 -10.78 21.04 -7.73
C ARG A 61 -11.06 20.02 -8.82
N ASN A 62 -11.38 20.49 -10.02
CA ASN A 62 -11.65 19.60 -11.16
C ASN A 62 -10.45 18.72 -11.51
N MET A 63 -9.24 19.28 -11.48
CA MET A 63 -8.00 18.53 -11.65
C MET A 63 -7.83 17.46 -10.56
N GLN A 64 -8.16 17.78 -9.31
CA GLN A 64 -8.07 16.83 -8.19
C GLN A 64 -9.02 15.65 -8.33
N VAL A 65 -10.29 15.93 -8.62
CA VAL A 65 -11.29 14.89 -8.90
C VAL A 65 -10.82 14.01 -10.06
N TRP A 66 -10.31 14.61 -11.13
CA TRP A 66 -9.83 13.89 -12.31
C TRP A 66 -8.65 12.96 -11.99
N TRP A 67 -7.58 13.46 -11.34
CA TRP A 67 -6.39 12.62 -11.10
C TRP A 67 -6.67 11.54 -10.05
N MET A 68 -7.48 11.82 -9.02
CA MET A 68 -7.87 10.80 -8.03
C MET A 68 -8.68 9.67 -8.67
N SER A 69 -9.60 10.02 -9.58
CA SER A 69 -10.38 9.04 -10.34
C SER A 69 -9.48 8.17 -11.20
N LEU A 70 -8.52 8.79 -11.91
CA LEU A 70 -7.58 8.06 -12.75
C LEU A 70 -6.66 7.15 -11.93
N PHE A 71 -6.19 7.65 -10.78
CA PHE A 71 -5.34 6.89 -9.86
C PHE A 71 -6.03 5.64 -9.30
N GLY A 72 -7.37 5.68 -9.18
CA GLY A 72 -8.17 4.52 -8.77
C GLY A 72 -7.89 3.26 -9.58
N ALA A 73 -7.83 3.37 -10.91
CA ALA A 73 -7.53 2.23 -11.79
C ALA A 73 -6.13 1.63 -11.53
N THR A 74 -5.14 2.49 -11.24
CA THR A 74 -3.78 2.07 -10.87
C THR A 74 -3.79 1.31 -9.54
N VAL A 75 -4.41 1.88 -8.50
CA VAL A 75 -4.50 1.25 -7.17
C VAL A 75 -5.25 -0.08 -7.23
N GLN A 76 -6.32 -0.14 -8.04
CA GLN A 76 -7.08 -1.37 -8.27
C GLN A 76 -6.22 -2.47 -8.87
N THR A 77 -5.44 -2.12 -9.90
CA THR A 77 -4.52 -3.06 -10.58
C THR A 77 -3.43 -3.55 -9.64
N VAL A 78 -2.86 -2.65 -8.83
CA VAL A 78 -1.90 -3.00 -7.78
C VAL A 78 -2.51 -3.99 -6.79
N GLY A 79 -3.76 -3.77 -6.35
CA GLY A 79 -4.47 -4.71 -5.48
C GLY A 79 -4.60 -6.11 -6.06
N LEU A 80 -4.87 -6.24 -7.36
CA LEU A 80 -4.92 -7.54 -8.06
C LEU A 80 -3.55 -8.23 -8.10
N TRP A 81 -2.49 -7.50 -8.46
CA TRP A 81 -1.13 -8.06 -8.51
C TRP A 81 -0.63 -8.44 -7.13
N MET A 82 -0.95 -7.65 -6.10
CA MET A 82 -0.70 -8.02 -4.71
C MET A 82 -1.39 -9.34 -4.38
N GLY A 83 -2.68 -9.47 -4.67
CA GLY A 83 -3.44 -10.71 -4.44
C GLY A 83 -2.81 -11.93 -5.10
N ALA A 84 -2.38 -11.79 -6.36
CA ALA A 84 -1.71 -12.86 -7.10
C ALA A 84 -0.36 -13.26 -6.46
N LEU A 85 0.49 -12.29 -6.11
CA LEU A 85 1.77 -12.57 -5.45
C LEU A 85 1.59 -13.16 -4.05
N ILE A 86 0.59 -12.71 -3.29
CA ILE A 86 0.26 -13.28 -1.98
C ILE A 86 -0.22 -14.71 -2.14
N TYR A 87 -1.04 -15.00 -3.16
CA TYR A 87 -1.47 -16.37 -3.47
C TYR A 87 -0.28 -17.27 -3.78
N LEU A 88 0.61 -16.86 -4.69
CA LEU A 88 1.81 -17.62 -5.05
C LEU A 88 2.75 -17.81 -3.84
N GLY A 89 2.97 -16.74 -3.08
CA GLY A 89 3.75 -16.76 -1.85
C GLY A 89 3.17 -17.72 -0.81
N ASN A 90 1.85 -17.73 -0.65
CA ASN A 90 1.19 -18.60 0.31
C ASN A 90 1.26 -20.08 -0.11
N GLN A 91 0.88 -20.39 -1.36
CA GLN A 91 0.80 -21.76 -1.87
C GLN A 91 2.18 -22.43 -1.94
N HIS A 92 3.19 -21.70 -2.42
CA HIS A 92 4.51 -22.26 -2.67
C HIS A 92 5.54 -21.90 -1.59
N ARG A 93 5.13 -21.19 -0.53
CA ARG A 93 6.05 -20.61 0.47
C ARG A 93 7.17 -19.81 -0.20
N SER A 94 6.82 -19.08 -1.25
CA SER A 94 7.79 -18.44 -2.14
C SER A 94 8.34 -17.16 -1.52
N ARG A 95 9.59 -17.22 -1.05
CA ARG A 95 10.34 -16.03 -0.62
C ARG A 95 10.50 -15.01 -1.74
N PHE A 96 10.50 -15.47 -2.98
CA PHE A 96 10.58 -14.60 -4.16
C PHE A 96 9.33 -13.72 -4.28
N ALA A 97 8.14 -14.28 -4.04
CA ALA A 97 6.91 -13.49 -4.03
C ALA A 97 6.92 -12.43 -2.91
N TRP A 98 7.35 -12.80 -1.70
CA TRP A 98 7.51 -11.84 -0.60
C TRP A 98 8.53 -10.75 -0.91
N LEU A 99 9.64 -11.11 -1.54
CA LEU A 99 10.67 -10.17 -1.96
C LEU A 99 10.14 -9.14 -2.97
N TRP A 100 9.41 -9.58 -4.00
CA TRP A 100 8.90 -8.65 -5.01
C TRP A 100 7.81 -7.71 -4.48
N LEU A 101 6.98 -8.14 -3.53
CA LEU A 101 6.08 -7.24 -2.82
C LEU A 101 6.86 -6.17 -2.05
N MET A 102 7.94 -6.55 -1.35
CA MET A 102 8.78 -5.58 -0.65
C MET A 102 9.50 -4.63 -1.61
N ILE A 103 10.07 -5.14 -2.71
CA ILE A 103 10.74 -4.31 -3.72
C ILE A 103 9.76 -3.28 -4.28
N GLY A 104 8.54 -3.67 -4.64
CA GLY A 104 7.53 -2.73 -5.13
C GLY A 104 7.29 -1.58 -4.15
N ILE A 105 7.10 -1.89 -2.86
CA ILE A 105 6.90 -0.87 -1.82
C ILE A 105 8.14 -0.01 -1.63
N LEU A 106 9.34 -0.60 -1.61
CA LEU A 106 10.60 0.12 -1.38
C LEU A 106 11.05 0.95 -2.58
N VAL A 107 10.55 0.66 -3.78
CA VAL A 107 10.75 1.53 -4.96
C VAL A 107 9.75 2.68 -4.95
N TRP A 108 8.48 2.39 -4.67
CA TRP A 108 7.41 3.40 -4.69
C TRP A 108 7.53 4.40 -3.53
N ALA A 109 7.54 3.93 -2.29
CA ALA A 109 7.34 4.79 -1.12
C ALA A 109 8.41 5.88 -0.96
N PRO A 110 9.72 5.63 -1.16
CA PRO A 110 10.71 6.69 -1.04
C PRO A 110 10.49 7.82 -2.04
N GLN A 111 10.13 7.49 -3.29
CA GLN A 111 9.87 8.50 -4.30
C GLN A 111 8.65 9.35 -3.94
N ASP A 112 7.55 8.71 -3.54
CA ASP A 112 6.28 9.39 -3.22
C ASP A 112 6.42 10.29 -1.98
N MET A 113 7.10 9.80 -0.95
CA MET A 113 7.40 10.55 0.27
C MET A 113 8.34 11.72 -0.02
N LEU A 114 9.38 11.54 -0.85
CA LEU A 114 10.31 12.61 -1.21
C LEU A 114 9.60 13.75 -1.96
N ILE A 115 8.74 13.43 -2.93
CA ILE A 115 7.96 14.42 -3.66
C ILE A 115 7.00 15.16 -2.71
N SER A 116 6.33 14.42 -1.82
CA SER A 116 5.43 15.00 -0.81
C SER A 116 6.18 15.92 0.15
N MET A 117 7.38 15.55 0.58
CA MET A 117 8.23 16.38 1.44
C MET A 117 8.72 17.65 0.73
N GLN A 118 9.09 17.58 -0.55
CA GLN A 118 9.47 18.76 -1.35
C GLN A 118 8.33 19.76 -1.45
N ALA A 119 7.09 19.28 -1.45
CA ALA A 119 5.90 20.10 -1.41
C ALA A 119 5.44 20.47 0.02
N ASP A 120 6.12 20.06 1.10
CA ASP A 120 5.68 20.16 2.51
C ASP A 120 4.27 19.56 2.79
N MET A 121 3.84 18.59 1.95
CA MET A 121 2.57 17.89 2.10
C MET A 121 2.69 16.72 3.08
N ARG A 122 2.79 17.04 4.37
CA ARG A 122 3.10 16.06 5.44
C ARG A 122 2.05 14.95 5.58
N ILE A 123 0.79 15.24 5.28
CA ILE A 123 -0.28 14.23 5.37
C ILE A 123 0.00 13.04 4.44
N ASN A 124 0.49 13.29 3.22
CA ASN A 124 0.85 12.23 2.28
C ASN A 124 2.01 11.39 2.82
N VAL A 125 3.04 12.04 3.39
CA VAL A 125 4.17 11.33 4.03
C VAL A 125 3.70 10.40 5.14
N TRP A 126 2.71 10.81 5.95
CA TRP A 126 2.16 9.97 7.01
C TRP A 126 1.34 8.80 6.47
N ILE A 127 0.55 9.01 5.41
CA ILE A 127 -0.21 7.96 4.74
C ILE A 127 0.75 6.90 4.15
N ASP A 128 1.82 7.34 3.49
CA ASP A 128 2.82 6.45 2.90
C ASP A 128 3.60 5.69 3.98
N ALA A 129 4.00 6.38 5.05
CA ALA A 129 4.66 5.75 6.19
C ALA A 129 3.77 4.68 6.83
N PHE A 130 2.47 4.95 6.97
CA PHE A 130 1.51 3.95 7.46
C PHE A 130 1.45 2.73 6.53
N ALA A 131 1.38 2.92 5.21
CA ALA A 131 1.39 1.83 4.24
C ALA A 131 2.67 0.97 4.35
N VAL A 132 3.84 1.61 4.43
CA VAL A 132 5.14 0.94 4.60
C VAL A 132 5.17 0.14 5.89
N LEU A 133 4.81 0.74 7.03
CA LEU A 133 4.83 0.09 8.34
C LEU A 133 3.78 -1.01 8.47
N SER A 134 2.68 -0.92 7.73
CA SER A 134 1.63 -1.94 7.66
C SER A 134 2.06 -3.16 6.84
N MET A 135 2.89 -2.98 5.82
CA MET A 135 3.19 -4.02 4.82
C MET A 135 4.59 -4.63 4.95
N ILE A 136 5.63 -3.83 5.21
CA ILE A 136 7.01 -4.33 5.23
C ILE A 136 7.26 -5.30 6.40
N PRO A 137 6.84 -5.03 7.65
CA PRO A 137 7.04 -5.98 8.76
C PRO A 137 6.43 -7.37 8.52
N PRO A 138 5.15 -7.53 8.11
CA PRO A 138 4.59 -8.86 7.84
C PRO A 138 5.29 -9.57 6.66
N LEU A 139 5.68 -8.83 5.61
CA LEU A 139 6.42 -9.40 4.48
C LEU A 139 7.81 -9.90 4.89
N LEU A 140 8.56 -9.12 5.67
CA LEU A 140 9.85 -9.54 6.22
C LEU A 140 9.71 -10.76 7.13
N ALA A 141 8.66 -10.81 7.96
CA ALA A 141 8.38 -11.97 8.79
C ALA A 141 8.12 -13.21 7.92
N LEU A 142 7.24 -13.13 6.92
CA LEU A 142 6.97 -14.25 6.00
C LEU A 142 8.22 -14.69 5.24
N TRP A 143 9.04 -13.77 4.76
CA TRP A 143 10.30 -14.07 4.08
C TRP A 143 11.28 -14.86 4.95
N LYS A 144 11.31 -14.60 6.27
CA LYS A 144 12.10 -15.36 7.25
C LYS A 144 11.43 -16.70 7.62
N LEU A 145 10.11 -16.72 7.75
CA LEU A 145 9.35 -17.93 8.12
C LEU A 145 9.27 -18.96 7.00
N ASP A 146 9.41 -18.54 5.76
CA ASP A 146 9.45 -19.41 4.58
C ASP A 146 10.89 -19.63 4.07
N ALA A 147 11.91 -19.27 4.87
CA ALA A 147 13.29 -19.69 4.63
C ALA A 147 13.43 -21.22 4.72
N PRO A 148 14.16 -21.86 3.79
CA PRO A 148 14.44 -23.29 3.88
C PRO A 148 15.15 -23.58 5.20
N VAL A 149 14.78 -24.67 5.87
CA VAL A 149 15.51 -25.16 7.02
C VAL A 149 16.84 -25.69 6.48
N THR A 150 17.92 -24.94 6.70
CA THR A 150 19.25 -25.47 6.41
C THR A 150 19.47 -26.64 7.35
N GLU A 151 19.37 -27.86 6.86
CA GLU A 151 19.91 -29.02 7.57
C GLU A 151 21.40 -28.74 7.76
N ARG A 152 21.80 -28.40 8.99
CA ARG A 152 23.20 -28.48 9.36
C ARG A 152 23.57 -29.94 9.23
N LYS A 153 24.25 -30.29 8.13
CA LYS A 153 25.00 -31.54 8.04
C LYS A 153 25.99 -31.51 9.21
N VAL A 154 25.73 -32.36 10.21
CA VAL A 154 26.67 -32.70 11.28
C VAL A 154 27.75 -33.58 10.68
#